data_AF-Q22158-F1
#
_entry.id   AF-Q22158-F1
#
_cell.length_a   1.000
_cell.length_b   1.000
_cell.length_c   1.000
_cell.angle_alpha   90.00
_cell.angle_beta   90.00
_cell.angle_gamma   90.00
#
_symmetry.space_group_name_H-M   'P 1'
#
loop_
_entity.id
_entity.type
_entity.pdbx_description
1 polymer ?
#
loop_
_entity_poly.entity_id
_entity_poly.type
_entity_poly.pdbx_seq_one_letter_code
_entity_poly.pdbx_strand_id
1 'polypeptide(L)'
;MVGDGSLSSESVIGLHTYNSAADLTSGHVMTLEKNEYLFDLNTKNACTRPLDIFIKLLSTSSVGKEFSHFSSLPLSRLRTVDAFFDHPELNKFGEIQVYEQTRVRAVHRQGHNYLNSSWIDGYRETRKFIVAPSPMSESVAQFWRCVFDRNSLIVVTLCELLDEKGKPFVPVKIGEPLVIDDMTIELDNIRKVRPATYSSVLKISEKGVESHKTVILLTYSGWGKLGYPQKPSDILDLLADMNHMRTILRKQGLEKKIFDDSQRTPMTLVCFDGFSRSCTLVALDILCQRLTASHEIGTPFVDILDTIARLRMLRGAACMKAEQFVFLSMSVLEYAIRHHLVNVEDLGKISLNGFIIRNNPESY
;
A
#
# COMPACT_ATOMS: atom_id res chain seq x y z
N MET A 1 -27.99 -20.02 -19.47
CA MET A 1 -26.95 -19.17 -20.09
C MET A 1 -26.42 -18.28 -18.98
N VAL A 2 -25.24 -18.59 -18.44
CA VAL A 2 -24.60 -17.73 -17.43
C VAL A 2 -24.10 -16.51 -18.20
N GLY A 3 -24.59 -15.33 -17.81
CA GLY A 3 -24.24 -14.07 -18.46
C GLY A 3 -22.76 -13.79 -18.30
N ASP A 4 -22.11 -13.48 -19.41
CA ASP A 4 -20.87 -12.72 -19.43
C ASP A 4 -21.17 -11.36 -18.81
N GLY A 5 -21.09 -11.29 -17.49
CA GLY A 5 -20.88 -10.03 -16.79
C GLY A 5 -19.64 -9.42 -17.41
N SER A 6 -19.77 -8.19 -17.89
CA SER A 6 -18.70 -7.42 -18.53
C SER A 6 -17.51 -7.30 -17.57
N LEU A 7 -16.64 -8.30 -17.56
CA LEU A 7 -15.29 -8.20 -17.07
C LEU A 7 -14.70 -7.07 -17.91
N SER A 8 -14.44 -5.92 -17.28
CA SER A 8 -13.78 -4.80 -17.94
C SER A 8 -12.48 -5.34 -18.53
N SER A 9 -12.48 -5.64 -19.83
CA SER A 9 -11.30 -6.12 -20.53
C SER A 9 -10.29 -4.97 -20.46
N GLU A 10 -9.25 -5.18 -19.66
CA GLU A 10 -8.18 -4.21 -19.51
C GLU A 10 -7.61 -3.93 -20.90
N SER A 11 -7.69 -2.68 -21.37
CA SER A 11 -7.20 -2.36 -22.71
C SER A 11 -5.70 -2.65 -22.77
N VAL A 12 -5.26 -3.29 -23.84
CA VAL A 12 -3.84 -3.57 -24.11
C VAL A 12 -3.00 -2.29 -24.07
N ILE A 13 -3.60 -1.16 -24.47
CA ILE A 13 -3.04 0.20 -24.38
C ILE A 13 -2.80 0.61 -22.91
N GLY A 14 -3.73 0.28 -22.01
CA GLY A 14 -3.60 0.52 -20.57
C GLY A 14 -2.49 -0.30 -19.91
N LEU A 15 -2.21 -1.51 -20.40
CA LEU A 15 -1.12 -2.35 -19.86
C LEU A 15 0.26 -1.84 -20.27
N HIS A 16 0.44 -1.46 -21.55
CA HIS A 16 1.71 -0.89 -22.04
C HIS A 16 2.07 0.42 -21.32
N THR A 17 1.08 1.28 -21.06
CA THR A 17 1.29 2.55 -20.34
C THR A 17 1.46 2.37 -18.83
N TYR A 18 0.87 1.34 -18.23
CA TYR A 18 1.15 0.96 -16.84
C TYR A 18 2.62 0.56 -16.65
N ASN A 19 3.13 -0.29 -17.56
CA ASN A 19 4.50 -0.81 -17.56
C ASN A 19 5.57 0.21 -17.96
N SER A 20 5.17 1.39 -18.44
CA SER A 20 6.06 2.48 -18.81
C SER A 20 6.08 3.54 -17.73
N ALA A 21 7.25 3.92 -17.24
CA ALA A 21 7.37 4.95 -16.21
C ALA A 21 8.73 5.67 -16.27
N ALA A 22 8.76 6.97 -15.97
CA ALA A 22 10.01 7.70 -15.87
C ALA A 22 10.69 7.36 -14.55
N ASP A 23 11.93 6.89 -14.61
CA ASP A 23 12.84 6.90 -13.47
C ASP A 23 12.97 8.34 -12.98
N LEU A 24 12.47 8.61 -11.78
CA LEU A 24 12.49 9.96 -11.19
C LEU A 24 13.91 10.43 -10.84
N THR A 25 14.87 9.51 -10.74
CA THR A 25 16.26 9.84 -10.39
C THR A 25 17.09 10.20 -11.62
N SER A 26 16.84 9.53 -12.75
CA SER A 26 17.62 9.73 -13.99
C SER A 26 16.85 10.39 -15.13
N GLY A 27 15.53 10.48 -15.02
CA GLY A 27 14.62 10.94 -16.08
C GLY A 27 14.39 9.95 -17.21
N HIS A 28 15.03 8.77 -17.20
CA HIS A 28 14.91 7.78 -18.28
C HIS A 28 13.54 7.09 -18.25
N VAL A 29 12.96 6.85 -19.42
CA VAL A 29 11.76 6.01 -19.53
C VAL A 29 12.15 4.55 -19.33
N MET A 30 11.59 3.94 -18.30
CA MET A 30 11.66 2.51 -18.03
C MET A 30 10.43 1.86 -18.65
N THR A 31 10.63 0.83 -19.47
CA THR A 31 9.55 -0.04 -19.97
C THR A 31 9.82 -1.43 -19.44
N LEU A 32 8.90 -1.97 -18.64
CA LEU A 32 9.03 -3.34 -18.13
C LEU A 32 8.75 -4.37 -19.22
N GLU A 33 9.68 -5.28 -19.43
CA GLU A 33 9.51 -6.46 -20.27
C GLU A 33 8.63 -7.52 -19.59
N LYS A 34 8.28 -8.57 -20.34
CA LYS A 34 7.51 -9.69 -19.81
C LYS A 34 8.31 -10.39 -18.70
N ASN A 35 7.69 -10.55 -17.53
CA ASN A 35 8.29 -11.11 -16.30
C ASN A 35 9.29 -10.19 -15.57
N GLU A 36 9.41 -8.93 -15.98
CA GLU A 36 10.09 -7.93 -15.15
C GLU A 36 9.14 -7.33 -14.12
N TYR A 37 9.69 -6.92 -12.98
CA TYR A 37 8.94 -6.34 -11.88
C TYR A 37 9.57 -5.03 -11.46
N LEU A 38 8.75 -3.99 -11.31
CA LEU A 38 9.21 -2.63 -11.01
C LEU A 38 10.20 -2.56 -9.84
N PHE A 39 9.93 -3.32 -8.78
CA PHE A 39 10.70 -3.35 -7.53
C PHE A 39 11.78 -4.44 -7.46
N ASP A 40 12.03 -5.15 -8.56
CA ASP A 40 13.10 -6.17 -8.68
C ASP A 40 13.98 -5.95 -9.93
N LEU A 41 13.91 -4.77 -10.52
CA LEU A 41 14.79 -4.43 -11.64
C LEU A 41 16.23 -4.28 -11.18
N ASN A 42 17.17 -4.84 -11.96
CA ASN A 42 18.62 -4.66 -11.85
C ASN A 42 19.16 -3.73 -12.98
N THR A 43 18.51 -2.59 -13.20
CA THR A 43 19.01 -1.56 -14.13
C THR A 43 20.27 -0.84 -13.61
N LYS A 44 20.96 -0.05 -14.45
CA LYS A 44 22.11 0.77 -14.00
C LYS A 44 21.77 1.74 -12.85
N ASN A 45 20.50 2.11 -12.69
CA ASN A 45 19.99 2.93 -11.60
C ASN A 45 19.24 2.10 -10.54
N ALA A 46 19.34 0.77 -10.59
CA ALA A 46 18.69 -0.09 -9.62
C ALA A 46 19.40 -0.06 -8.27
N CYS A 47 18.58 -0.20 -7.23
CA CYS A 47 18.97 -0.49 -5.87
C CYS A 47 19.86 -1.75 -5.77
N THR A 48 21.15 -1.54 -5.55
CA THR A 48 22.10 -2.62 -5.24
C THR A 48 22.86 -2.36 -3.94
N ARG A 49 22.40 -1.38 -3.13
CA ARG A 49 23.05 -1.03 -1.86
C ARG A 49 23.03 -2.24 -0.92
N PRO A 50 24.20 -2.80 -0.57
CA PRO A 50 24.27 -3.90 0.38
C PRO A 50 23.84 -3.49 1.79
N LEU A 51 23.29 -4.43 2.56
CA LEU A 51 22.78 -4.21 3.92
C LEU A 51 23.84 -3.65 4.88
N ASP A 52 25.08 -4.12 4.82
CA ASP A 52 26.20 -3.64 5.65
C ASP A 52 26.52 -2.16 5.37
N ILE A 53 26.50 -1.75 4.08
CA ILE A 53 26.66 -0.35 3.68
C ILE A 53 25.48 0.49 4.18
N PHE A 54 24.24 -0.02 4.08
CA PHE A 54 23.06 0.64 4.64
C PHE A 54 23.20 0.86 6.15
N ILE A 55 23.58 -0.16 6.92
CA ILE A 55 23.79 -0.07 8.37
C ILE A 55 24.89 0.94 8.72
N LYS A 56 25.99 0.94 7.96
CA LYS A 56 27.08 1.91 8.12
C LYS A 56 26.58 3.34 7.89
N LEU A 57 25.73 3.57 6.88
CA LEU A 57 25.13 4.88 6.63
C LEU A 57 24.21 5.29 7.77
N LEU A 58 23.34 4.41 8.27
CA LEU A 58 22.52 4.71 9.45
C LEU A 58 23.37 5.08 10.67
N SER A 59 24.54 4.45 10.80
CA SER A 59 25.44 4.68 11.95
C SER A 59 26.28 5.95 11.86
N THR A 60 26.45 6.52 10.66
CA THR A 60 27.38 7.62 10.38
C THR A 60 26.72 8.87 9.81
N SER A 61 25.48 8.77 9.31
CA SER A 61 24.74 9.85 8.67
C SER A 61 23.72 10.48 9.62
N SER A 62 23.04 11.51 9.12
CA SER A 62 21.88 12.11 9.78
C SER A 62 20.67 12.04 8.86
N VAL A 63 19.49 12.03 9.47
CA VAL A 63 18.20 12.02 8.75
C VAL A 63 18.16 13.14 7.71
N GLY A 64 18.59 14.35 8.07
CA GLY A 64 18.56 15.51 7.18
C GLY A 64 19.40 15.31 5.92
N LYS A 65 20.56 14.67 6.02
CA LYS A 65 21.46 14.42 4.88
C LYS A 65 20.90 13.36 3.93
N GLU A 66 20.36 12.27 4.46
CA GLU A 66 19.74 11.22 3.64
C GLU A 66 18.41 11.69 3.03
N PHE A 67 17.68 12.55 3.75
CA PHE A 67 16.34 13.00 3.34
C PHE A 67 16.33 14.25 2.47
N SER A 68 17.34 15.12 2.51
CA SER A 68 17.34 16.35 1.69
C SER A 68 17.21 16.07 0.19
N HIS A 69 17.77 14.96 -0.28
CA HIS A 69 17.65 14.51 -1.67
C HIS A 69 16.24 14.00 -2.00
N PHE A 70 15.53 13.50 -1.00
CA PHE A 70 14.23 12.85 -1.14
C PHE A 70 13.07 13.84 -1.34
N SER A 71 13.07 14.94 -0.59
CA SER A 71 12.02 15.97 -0.67
C SER A 71 12.02 16.70 -2.01
N SER A 72 13.14 16.66 -2.74
CA SER A 72 13.31 17.30 -4.05
C SER A 72 12.97 16.43 -5.26
N LEU A 73 12.62 15.15 -5.07
CA LEU A 73 12.30 14.28 -6.21
C LEU A 73 11.06 14.81 -6.95
N PRO A 74 11.13 15.01 -8.28
CA PRO A 74 10.01 15.56 -9.04
C PRO A 74 8.85 14.54 -9.15
N LEU A 75 7.65 15.04 -9.45
CA LEU A 75 6.56 14.19 -9.93
C LEU A 75 6.91 13.60 -11.30
N SER A 76 6.35 12.43 -11.61
CA SER A 76 6.57 11.80 -12.92
C SER A 76 5.99 12.66 -14.04
N ARG A 77 6.83 13.07 -14.99
CA ARG A 77 6.44 13.87 -16.17
C ARG A 77 5.75 13.06 -17.27
N LEU A 78 5.75 11.73 -17.17
CA LEU A 78 5.14 10.82 -18.15
C LEU A 78 3.72 10.37 -17.78
N ARG A 79 3.22 10.82 -16.63
CA ARG A 79 1.88 10.46 -16.14
C ARG A 79 0.90 11.57 -16.44
N THR A 80 -0.30 11.20 -16.88
CA THR A 80 -1.42 12.13 -17.07
C THR A 80 -2.40 11.98 -15.91
N VAL A 81 -3.23 13.01 -15.69
CA VAL A 81 -4.08 13.13 -14.50
C VAL A 81 -5.46 13.70 -14.86
N ASP A 82 -5.92 13.49 -16.09
CA ASP A 82 -7.13 14.13 -16.64
C ASP A 82 -8.37 13.83 -15.77
N ALA A 83 -8.61 12.55 -15.49
CA ALA A 83 -9.76 12.13 -14.66
C ALA A 83 -9.72 12.68 -13.22
N PHE A 84 -8.53 13.02 -12.70
CA PHE A 84 -8.42 13.68 -11.41
C PHE A 84 -8.97 15.12 -11.47
N PHE A 85 -8.71 15.85 -12.55
CA PHE A 85 -9.22 17.22 -12.73
C PHE A 85 -10.68 17.27 -13.19
N ASP A 86 -11.18 16.22 -13.85
CA ASP A 86 -12.58 16.11 -14.25
C ASP A 86 -13.53 15.85 -13.06
N HIS A 87 -13.00 15.35 -11.93
CA HIS A 87 -13.77 14.94 -10.76
C HIS A 87 -13.23 15.53 -9.43
N PRO A 88 -13.09 16.86 -9.31
CA PRO A 88 -12.54 17.50 -8.12
C PRO A 88 -13.36 17.21 -6.85
N GLU A 89 -14.66 16.97 -6.98
CA GLU A 89 -15.58 16.61 -5.89
C GLU A 89 -15.29 15.25 -5.27
N LEU A 90 -14.55 14.38 -5.98
CA LEU A 90 -14.12 13.06 -5.50
C LEU A 90 -12.68 13.06 -4.98
N ASN A 91 -12.05 14.24 -4.92
CA ASN A 91 -10.70 14.42 -4.41
C ASN A 91 -10.70 15.00 -3.01
N LYS A 92 -10.25 14.21 -2.05
CA LYS A 92 -10.06 14.67 -0.67
C LYS A 92 -9.02 15.79 -0.55
N PHE A 93 -8.02 15.79 -1.45
CA PHE A 93 -6.98 16.82 -1.56
C PHE A 93 -6.79 17.21 -3.02
N GLY A 94 -7.03 18.48 -3.36
CA GLY A 94 -6.89 19.00 -4.73
C GLY A 94 -5.46 19.01 -5.27
N GLU A 95 -4.46 18.91 -4.41
CA GLU A 95 -3.03 18.92 -4.79
C GLU A 95 -2.46 17.52 -5.05
N ILE A 96 -3.15 16.46 -4.61
CA ILE A 96 -2.61 15.10 -4.62
C ILE A 96 -3.19 14.31 -5.79
N GLN A 97 -2.48 14.40 -6.90
CA GLN A 97 -2.90 13.85 -8.17
C GLN A 97 -2.85 12.31 -8.21
N VAL A 98 -3.81 11.74 -8.92
CA VAL A 98 -3.86 10.31 -9.25
C VAL A 98 -3.57 10.13 -10.73
N TYR A 99 -2.62 9.27 -11.06
CA TYR A 99 -2.23 9.02 -12.45
C TYR A 99 -3.25 8.18 -13.19
N GLU A 100 -3.58 8.58 -14.42
CA GLU A 100 -4.51 7.87 -15.31
C GLU A 100 -4.07 6.43 -15.59
N GLN A 101 -2.76 6.21 -15.69
CA GLN A 101 -2.16 4.91 -16.03
C GLN A 101 -2.29 3.90 -14.89
N THR A 102 -2.27 4.35 -13.64
CA THR A 102 -2.24 3.48 -12.46
C THR A 102 -3.50 3.59 -11.60
N ARG A 103 -4.42 4.51 -11.90
CA ARG A 103 -5.67 4.62 -11.16
C ARG A 103 -6.49 3.34 -11.24
N VAL A 104 -7.18 3.05 -10.15
CA VAL A 104 -8.21 2.03 -10.15
C VAL A 104 -9.46 2.62 -10.80
N ARG A 105 -10.09 1.83 -11.66
CA ARG A 105 -11.35 2.19 -12.32
C ARG A 105 -12.47 1.43 -11.62
N ALA A 106 -13.48 2.13 -11.15
CA ALA A 106 -14.67 1.54 -10.54
C ALA A 106 -15.88 2.38 -10.96
N VAL A 107 -16.96 1.74 -11.43
CA VAL A 107 -18.13 2.47 -11.94
C VAL A 107 -18.81 3.19 -10.78
N HIS A 108 -18.96 4.51 -10.92
CA HIS A 108 -19.75 5.33 -10.01
C HIS A 108 -21.22 5.31 -10.44
N ARG A 109 -22.13 5.62 -9.51
CA ARG A 109 -23.58 5.76 -9.77
C ARG A 109 -23.93 6.78 -10.84
N GLN A 110 -23.06 7.75 -11.10
CA GLN A 110 -23.22 8.76 -12.17
C GLN A 110 -22.64 8.31 -13.53
N GLY A 111 -22.15 7.07 -13.65
CA GLY A 111 -21.68 6.47 -14.90
C GLY A 111 -20.21 6.66 -15.24
N HIS A 112 -19.49 7.61 -14.61
CA HIS A 112 -18.03 7.70 -14.76
C HIS A 112 -17.32 6.58 -13.97
N ASN A 113 -16.03 6.36 -14.23
CA ASN A 113 -15.25 5.30 -13.58
C ASN A 113 -14.08 5.80 -12.71
N TYR A 114 -14.05 7.10 -12.45
CA TYR A 114 -13.02 7.73 -11.61
C TYR A 114 -13.20 7.36 -10.14
N LEU A 115 -12.15 6.78 -9.56
CA LEU A 115 -11.99 6.56 -8.12
C LEU A 115 -10.58 7.05 -7.75
N ASN A 116 -10.45 7.84 -6.69
CA ASN A 116 -9.15 8.35 -6.21
C ASN A 116 -8.33 7.24 -5.51
N SER A 117 -7.94 6.21 -6.27
CA SER A 117 -7.19 5.06 -5.78
C SER A 117 -6.19 4.63 -6.84
N SER A 118 -5.05 4.07 -6.43
CA SER A 118 -4.01 3.61 -7.35
C SER A 118 -3.67 2.14 -7.13
N TRP A 119 -3.47 1.43 -8.23
CA TRP A 119 -2.79 0.15 -8.24
C TRP A 119 -1.33 0.34 -7.90
N ILE A 120 -0.82 -0.51 -7.01
CA ILE A 120 0.58 -0.53 -6.63
C ILE A 120 1.12 -1.96 -6.75
N ASP A 121 2.29 -2.09 -7.36
CA ASP A 121 3.01 -3.36 -7.43
C ASP A 121 3.66 -3.69 -6.08
N GLY A 122 3.76 -4.98 -5.77
CA GLY A 122 4.59 -5.50 -4.69
C GLY A 122 5.96 -5.94 -5.20
N TYR A 123 6.77 -6.51 -4.31
CA TYR A 123 8.00 -7.18 -4.71
C TYR A 123 7.66 -8.43 -5.54
N ARG A 124 8.12 -8.47 -6.79
CA ARG A 124 7.83 -9.56 -7.75
C ARG A 124 6.34 -9.86 -7.95
N GLU A 125 5.45 -8.89 -7.72
CA GLU A 125 4.01 -9.08 -7.86
C GLU A 125 3.33 -7.83 -8.42
N THR A 126 2.78 -7.91 -9.64
CA THR A 126 2.07 -6.77 -10.24
C THR A 126 0.70 -6.56 -9.59
N ARG A 127 0.36 -5.30 -9.30
CA ARG A 127 -0.93 -4.89 -8.72
C ARG A 127 -1.31 -5.65 -7.43
N LYS A 128 -0.31 -5.91 -6.58
CA LYS A 128 -0.47 -6.55 -5.26
C LYS A 128 -1.39 -5.73 -4.35
N PHE A 129 -1.36 -4.41 -4.47
CA PHE A 129 -2.11 -3.50 -3.60
C PHE A 129 -3.00 -2.54 -4.39
N ILE A 130 -4.06 -2.11 -3.72
CA ILE A 130 -4.79 -0.89 -4.04
C ILE A 130 -4.56 0.07 -2.87
N VAL A 131 -4.10 1.30 -3.13
CA VAL A 131 -4.02 2.35 -2.11
C VAL A 131 -5.11 3.39 -2.35
N ALA A 132 -5.81 3.77 -1.27
CA ALA A 132 -6.93 4.70 -1.31
C ALA A 132 -6.92 5.63 -0.08
N PRO A 133 -7.42 6.88 -0.21
CA PRO A 133 -7.80 7.68 0.95
C PRO A 133 -9.01 7.03 1.64
N SER A 134 -9.26 7.40 2.91
CA SER A 134 -10.51 7.06 3.59
C SER A 134 -11.67 7.59 2.74
N PRO A 135 -12.65 6.75 2.39
CA PRO A 135 -13.73 7.17 1.49
C PRO A 135 -14.46 8.39 2.04
N MET A 136 -14.72 9.36 1.16
CA MET A 136 -15.67 10.42 1.45
C MET A 136 -17.09 9.89 1.34
N SER A 137 -18.09 10.53 1.96
CA SER A 137 -19.50 10.12 1.92
C SER A 137 -19.97 9.75 0.50
N GLU A 138 -19.61 10.56 -0.50
CA GLU A 138 -20.00 10.36 -1.91
C GLU A 138 -19.29 9.17 -2.58
N SER A 139 -18.18 8.71 -2.03
CA SER A 139 -17.33 7.65 -2.59
C SER A 139 -17.40 6.31 -1.83
N VAL A 140 -18.11 6.24 -0.70
CA VAL A 140 -18.20 4.99 0.11
C VAL A 140 -18.73 3.82 -0.72
N ALA A 141 -19.81 4.04 -1.47
CA ALA A 141 -20.42 3.00 -2.30
C ALA A 141 -19.45 2.50 -3.39
N GLN A 142 -18.80 3.44 -4.09
CA GLN A 142 -17.83 3.14 -5.14
C GLN A 142 -16.57 2.43 -4.61
N PHE A 143 -16.09 2.82 -3.41
CA PHE A 143 -14.97 2.16 -2.74
C PHE A 143 -15.26 0.68 -2.49
N TRP A 144 -16.42 0.37 -1.91
CA TRP A 144 -16.78 -1.01 -1.64
C TRP A 144 -17.10 -1.80 -2.90
N ARG A 145 -17.70 -1.15 -3.91
CA ARG A 145 -17.88 -1.75 -5.24
C ARG A 145 -16.53 -2.15 -5.82
N CYS A 146 -15.52 -1.29 -5.68
CA CYS A 146 -14.14 -1.61 -6.08
C CYS A 146 -13.57 -2.81 -5.29
N VAL A 147 -13.70 -2.84 -3.96
CA VAL A 147 -13.24 -3.97 -3.13
C VAL A 147 -13.88 -5.29 -3.60
N PHE A 148 -15.18 -5.25 -3.87
CA PHE A 148 -15.97 -6.40 -4.31
C PHE A 148 -15.59 -6.86 -5.73
N ASP A 149 -15.56 -5.95 -6.71
CA ASP A 149 -15.31 -6.26 -8.12
C ASP A 149 -13.85 -6.67 -8.37
N ARG A 150 -12.90 -6.15 -7.58
CA ARG A 150 -11.49 -6.52 -7.65
C ARG A 150 -11.13 -7.73 -6.82
N ASN A 151 -12.12 -8.35 -6.16
CA ASN A 151 -11.93 -9.51 -5.28
C ASN A 151 -10.82 -9.26 -4.25
N SER A 152 -10.84 -8.07 -3.64
CA SER A 152 -9.96 -7.75 -2.51
C SER A 152 -10.36 -8.59 -1.31
N LEU A 153 -9.51 -9.52 -0.91
CA LEU A 153 -9.78 -10.41 0.23
C LEU A 153 -9.51 -9.74 1.58
N ILE A 154 -8.66 -8.70 1.57
CA ILE A 154 -8.24 -7.96 2.75
C ILE A 154 -8.32 -6.47 2.49
N VAL A 155 -8.94 -5.76 3.43
CA VAL A 155 -8.86 -4.31 3.57
C VAL A 155 -8.06 -4.00 4.83
N VAL A 156 -7.04 -3.15 4.75
CA VAL A 156 -6.27 -2.66 5.90
C VAL A 156 -6.53 -1.18 6.08
N THR A 157 -6.95 -0.75 7.26
CA THR A 157 -7.15 0.67 7.58
C THR A 157 -6.09 1.14 8.57
N LEU A 158 -5.48 2.28 8.25
CA LEU A 158 -4.48 2.99 9.06
C LEU A 158 -5.03 4.35 9.52
N CYS A 159 -6.35 4.48 9.58
CA CYS A 159 -7.10 5.68 9.96
C CYS A 159 -8.40 5.30 10.69
N GLU A 160 -9.11 6.32 11.17
CA GLU A 160 -10.46 6.14 11.70
C GLU A 160 -11.39 5.58 10.62
N LEU A 161 -12.42 4.86 11.06
CA LEU A 161 -13.40 4.20 10.19
C LEU A 161 -14.54 5.14 9.78
N LEU A 162 -14.29 6.45 9.80
CA LEU A 162 -15.28 7.50 9.56
C LEU A 162 -14.95 8.28 8.29
N ASP A 163 -15.99 8.74 7.60
CA ASP A 163 -15.91 9.70 6.52
C ASP A 163 -15.77 11.14 7.05
N GLU A 164 -15.73 12.13 6.15
CA GLU A 164 -15.62 13.55 6.48
C GLU A 164 -16.83 14.11 7.24
N LYS A 165 -17.97 13.43 7.20
CA LYS A 165 -19.21 13.80 7.91
C LYS A 165 -19.35 13.05 9.23
N GLY A 166 -18.33 12.30 9.65
CA GLY A 166 -18.34 11.50 10.88
C GLY A 166 -19.21 10.24 10.80
N LYS A 167 -19.61 9.82 9.59
CA LYS A 167 -20.37 8.58 9.39
C LYS A 167 -19.41 7.43 9.14
N PRO A 168 -19.69 6.22 9.66
CA PRO A 168 -18.82 5.09 9.43
C PRO A 168 -18.89 4.64 7.96
N PHE A 169 -17.74 4.45 7.31
CA PHE A 169 -17.69 3.90 5.95
C PHE A 169 -17.67 2.35 5.93
N VAL A 170 -17.73 1.71 7.10
CA VAL A 170 -17.81 0.25 7.29
C VAL A 170 -18.83 -0.05 8.40
N PRO A 171 -19.47 -1.23 8.46
CA PRO A 171 -20.30 -1.58 9.62
C PRO A 171 -19.41 -1.69 10.89
N VAL A 172 -19.81 -0.98 11.95
CA VAL A 172 -19.05 -0.91 13.22
C VAL A 172 -19.66 -1.75 14.34
N LYS A 173 -20.88 -2.27 14.14
CA LYS A 173 -21.58 -3.13 15.09
C LYS A 173 -22.22 -4.31 14.38
N ILE A 174 -22.21 -5.46 15.05
CA ILE A 174 -22.90 -6.67 14.58
C ILE A 174 -24.41 -6.41 14.63
N GLY A 175 -25.12 -6.78 13.56
CA GLY A 175 -26.56 -6.55 13.42
C GLY A 175 -26.96 -5.16 12.90
N GLU A 176 -25.99 -4.25 12.68
CA GLU A 176 -26.22 -2.94 12.04
C GLU A 176 -25.46 -2.89 10.69
N PRO A 177 -26.00 -3.51 9.61
CA PRO A 177 -25.33 -3.54 8.32
C PRO A 177 -25.21 -2.16 7.68
N LEU A 178 -24.16 -1.97 6.88
CA LEU A 178 -24.04 -0.85 5.96
C LEU A 178 -24.67 -1.23 4.62
N VAL A 179 -25.77 -0.58 4.25
CA VAL A 179 -26.42 -0.75 2.95
C VAL A 179 -25.99 0.39 2.02
N ILE A 180 -25.41 0.04 0.88
CA ILE A 180 -24.87 0.98 -0.11
C ILE A 180 -25.26 0.51 -1.51
N ASP A 181 -26.07 1.31 -2.21
CA ASP A 181 -26.66 0.97 -3.51
C ASP A 181 -27.34 -0.42 -3.49
N ASP A 182 -26.80 -1.40 -4.21
CA ASP A 182 -27.26 -2.77 -4.31
C ASP A 182 -26.45 -3.75 -3.43
N MET A 183 -25.52 -3.27 -2.61
CA MET A 183 -24.73 -4.10 -1.70
C MET A 183 -25.14 -3.91 -0.24
N THR A 184 -25.06 -4.99 0.53
CA THR A 184 -25.17 -5.00 1.98
C THR A 184 -23.87 -5.53 2.58
N ILE A 185 -23.28 -4.78 3.51
CA ILE A 185 -22.03 -5.14 4.20
C ILE A 185 -22.34 -5.37 5.68
N GLU A 186 -22.12 -6.60 6.12
CA GLU A 186 -22.36 -7.04 7.49
C GLU A 186 -21.05 -7.25 8.23
N LEU A 187 -20.99 -6.77 9.49
CA LEU A 187 -19.95 -7.18 10.43
C LEU A 187 -20.36 -8.51 11.06
N ASP A 188 -19.66 -9.57 10.70
CA ASP A 188 -19.92 -10.92 11.21
C ASP A 188 -19.19 -11.17 12.53
N ASN A 189 -17.93 -10.75 12.61
CA ASN A 189 -17.10 -10.92 13.79
C ASN A 189 -16.03 -9.83 13.90
N ILE A 190 -15.60 -9.50 15.11
CA ILE A 190 -14.47 -8.62 15.39
C ILE A 190 -13.64 -9.18 16.54
N ARG A 191 -12.32 -9.22 16.35
CA ARG A 191 -11.37 -9.70 17.35
C ARG A 191 -10.18 -8.77 17.45
N LYS A 192 -9.78 -8.45 18.69
CA LYS A 192 -8.46 -7.85 18.94
C LYS A 192 -7.39 -8.92 18.75
N VAL A 193 -6.55 -8.77 17.74
CA VAL A 193 -5.50 -9.76 17.38
C VAL A 193 -4.11 -9.34 17.85
N ARG A 194 -3.87 -8.04 17.99
CA ARG A 194 -2.64 -7.44 18.56
C ARG A 194 -3.03 -6.26 19.45
N PRO A 195 -2.12 -5.72 20.30
CA PRO A 195 -2.43 -4.57 21.16
C PRO A 195 -3.05 -3.37 20.42
N ALA A 196 -2.61 -3.10 19.19
CA ALA A 196 -3.06 -1.99 18.36
C ALA A 196 -3.83 -2.42 17.08
N THR A 197 -4.09 -3.71 16.89
CA THR A 197 -4.69 -4.27 15.66
C THR A 197 -5.94 -5.09 15.96
N TYR A 198 -7.01 -4.78 15.25
CA TYR A 198 -8.26 -5.54 15.24
C TYR A 198 -8.44 -6.21 13.88
N SER A 199 -8.98 -7.42 13.89
CA SER A 199 -9.39 -8.17 12.70
C SER A 199 -10.89 -8.34 12.73
N SER A 200 -11.56 -7.90 11.67
CA SER A 200 -13.01 -8.01 11.49
C SER A 200 -13.32 -8.85 10.27
N VAL A 201 -14.32 -9.72 10.38
CA VAL A 201 -14.87 -10.48 9.26
C VAL A 201 -16.07 -9.71 8.72
N LEU A 202 -16.00 -9.33 7.45
CA LEU A 202 -17.08 -8.66 6.74
C LEU A 202 -17.68 -9.59 5.70
N LYS A 203 -19.01 -9.59 5.60
CA LYS A 203 -19.75 -10.28 4.55
C LYS A 203 -20.38 -9.24 3.64
N ILE A 204 -20.08 -9.31 2.35
CA ILE A 204 -20.62 -8.41 1.32
C ILE A 204 -21.56 -9.22 0.43
N SER A 205 -22.83 -8.86 0.44
CA SER A 205 -23.88 -9.52 -0.35
C SER A 205 -24.46 -8.54 -1.37
N GLU A 206 -24.73 -9.02 -2.58
CA GLU A 206 -25.42 -8.25 -3.61
C GLU A 206 -26.92 -8.53 -3.55
N LYS A 207 -27.73 -7.51 -3.82
CA LYS A 207 -29.20 -7.61 -3.80
C LYS A 207 -29.68 -8.64 -4.83
N GLY A 208 -30.42 -9.63 -4.36
CA GLY A 208 -30.94 -10.73 -5.19
C GLY A 208 -29.95 -11.87 -5.42
N VAL A 209 -28.75 -11.82 -4.82
CA VAL A 209 -27.76 -12.89 -4.83
C VAL A 209 -27.74 -13.55 -3.45
N GLU A 210 -27.91 -14.87 -3.38
CA GLU A 210 -27.95 -15.62 -2.12
C GLU A 210 -26.56 -15.78 -1.48
N SER A 211 -25.50 -15.73 -2.29
CA SER A 211 -24.12 -15.84 -1.82
C SER A 211 -23.54 -14.49 -1.38
N HIS A 212 -22.52 -14.55 -0.53
CA HIS A 212 -21.76 -13.39 -0.07
C HIS A 212 -20.27 -13.59 -0.31
N LYS A 213 -19.53 -12.49 -0.49
CA LYS A 213 -18.07 -12.48 -0.44
C LYS A 213 -17.62 -12.16 0.97
N THR A 214 -16.62 -12.88 1.45
CA THR A 214 -15.99 -12.60 2.75
C THR A 214 -14.76 -11.74 2.55
N VAL A 215 -14.66 -10.64 3.29
CA VAL A 215 -13.50 -9.74 3.31
C VAL A 215 -13.02 -9.59 4.74
N ILE A 216 -11.71 -9.69 4.96
CA ILE A 216 -11.12 -9.40 6.26
C ILE A 216 -10.72 -7.93 6.33
N LEU A 217 -11.21 -7.23 7.34
CA LEU A 217 -10.81 -5.87 7.64
C LEU A 217 -9.79 -5.87 8.80
N LEU A 218 -8.56 -5.46 8.53
CA LEU A 218 -7.54 -5.21 9.56
C LEU A 218 -7.52 -3.72 9.90
N THR A 219 -7.90 -3.37 11.13
CA THR A 219 -7.87 -1.99 11.61
C THR A 219 -6.68 -1.79 12.54
N TYR A 220 -5.73 -0.95 12.12
CA TYR A 220 -4.55 -0.60 12.90
C TYR A 220 -4.65 0.81 13.47
N SER A 221 -4.50 0.90 14.80
CA SER A 221 -4.64 2.15 15.56
C SER A 221 -3.31 2.67 16.13
N GLY A 222 -2.22 1.94 15.94
CA GLY A 222 -0.91 2.22 16.55
C GLY A 222 -0.01 3.19 15.78
N TRP A 223 -0.52 3.89 14.75
CA TRP A 223 0.33 4.75 13.92
C TRP A 223 0.82 6.00 14.67
N GLY A 224 0.12 6.41 15.74
CA GLY A 224 0.50 7.58 16.54
C GLY A 224 0.14 8.92 15.89
N LYS A 225 0.16 9.97 16.73
CA LYS A 225 -0.21 11.34 16.33
C LYS A 225 0.90 12.08 15.56
N LEU A 226 2.16 11.69 15.74
CA LEU A 226 3.32 12.30 15.09
C LEU A 226 3.47 11.91 13.61
N GLY A 227 2.58 11.08 13.07
CA GLY A 227 2.59 10.70 11.66
C GLY A 227 3.50 9.52 11.31
N TYR A 228 4.16 8.90 12.29
CA TYR A 228 4.90 7.65 12.16
C TYR A 228 4.73 6.74 13.39
N PRO A 229 4.72 5.41 13.21
CA PRO A 229 4.59 4.45 14.31
C PRO A 229 5.80 4.50 15.24
N GLN A 230 5.55 4.57 16.56
CA GLN A 230 6.62 4.63 17.57
C GLN A 230 7.32 3.28 17.80
N LYS A 231 6.67 2.18 17.39
CA LYS A 231 7.18 0.82 17.49
C LYS A 231 7.22 0.21 16.09
N PRO A 232 8.38 0.14 15.42
CA PRO A 232 8.52 -0.56 14.15
C PRO A 232 8.01 -2.01 14.22
N SER A 233 8.22 -2.65 15.37
CA SER A 233 7.67 -3.96 15.73
C SER A 233 6.19 -4.16 15.40
N ASP A 234 5.32 -3.21 15.79
CA ASP A 234 3.86 -3.37 15.63
C ASP A 234 3.45 -3.38 14.15
N ILE A 235 4.21 -2.68 13.30
CA ILE A 235 3.98 -2.62 11.86
C ILE A 235 4.56 -3.83 11.14
N LEU A 236 5.72 -4.32 11.58
CA LEU A 236 6.27 -5.57 11.07
C LEU A 236 5.33 -6.74 11.36
N ASP A 237 4.74 -6.79 12.56
CA ASP A 237 3.72 -7.77 12.91
C ASP A 237 2.46 -7.61 12.05
N LEU A 238 1.99 -6.38 11.81
CA LEU A 238 0.86 -6.10 10.92
C LEU A 238 1.14 -6.57 9.46
N LEU A 239 2.35 -6.36 8.95
CA LEU A 239 2.78 -6.84 7.63
C LEU A 239 2.79 -8.36 7.54
N ALA A 240 3.32 -9.03 8.57
CA ALA A 240 3.30 -10.47 8.65
C ALA A 240 1.87 -11.00 8.66
N ASP A 241 1.01 -10.42 9.51
CA ASP A 241 -0.40 -10.80 9.64
C ASP A 241 -1.15 -10.61 8.30
N MET A 242 -1.04 -9.45 7.63
CA MET A 242 -1.78 -9.22 6.37
C MET A 242 -1.32 -10.13 5.23
N ASN A 243 0.00 -10.35 5.06
CA ASN A 243 0.51 -11.20 3.99
C ASN A 243 0.13 -12.67 4.25
N HIS A 244 0.27 -13.13 5.50
CA HIS A 244 -0.10 -14.49 5.87
C HIS A 244 -1.60 -14.75 5.68
N MET A 245 -2.46 -13.82 6.15
CA MET A 245 -3.91 -13.91 5.94
C MET A 245 -4.25 -13.93 4.46
N ARG A 246 -3.59 -13.11 3.64
CA ARG A 246 -3.85 -13.07 2.19
C ARG A 246 -3.55 -14.41 1.55
N THR A 247 -2.41 -15.02 1.88
CA THR A 247 -2.02 -16.33 1.36
C THR A 247 -3.04 -17.40 1.71
N ILE A 248 -3.51 -17.43 2.97
CA ILE A 248 -4.54 -18.39 3.41
C ILE A 248 -5.86 -18.16 2.66
N LEU A 249 -6.35 -16.93 2.62
CA LEU A 249 -7.63 -16.60 1.98
C LEU A 249 -7.59 -16.86 0.46
N ARG A 250 -6.46 -16.56 -0.19
CA ARG A 250 -6.26 -16.88 -1.61
C ARG A 250 -6.33 -18.38 -1.85
N LYS A 251 -5.59 -19.17 -1.05
CA LYS A 251 -5.62 -20.64 -1.14
C LYS A 251 -7.04 -21.19 -0.97
N GLN A 252 -7.77 -20.73 0.05
CA GLN A 252 -9.15 -21.13 0.29
C GLN A 252 -10.09 -20.74 -0.87
N GLY A 253 -9.90 -19.55 -1.45
CA GLY A 253 -10.68 -19.09 -2.60
C GLY A 253 -10.47 -19.94 -3.85
N LEU A 254 -9.23 -20.38 -4.10
CA LEU A 254 -8.89 -21.32 -5.18
C LEU A 254 -9.52 -22.70 -4.95
N GLU A 255 -9.39 -23.25 -3.75
CA GLU A 255 -9.97 -24.55 -3.38
C GLU A 255 -11.51 -24.56 -3.51
N LYS A 256 -12.16 -23.45 -3.14
CA LYS A 256 -13.60 -23.25 -3.26
C LYS A 256 -14.05 -22.78 -4.64
N LYS A 257 -13.13 -22.59 -5.59
CA LYS A 257 -13.40 -22.09 -6.96
C LYS A 257 -14.17 -20.77 -6.98
N ILE A 258 -13.90 -19.89 -6.00
CA ILE A 258 -14.43 -18.51 -5.99
C ILE A 258 -13.78 -17.70 -7.11
N PHE A 259 -12.52 -18.01 -7.41
CA PHE A 259 -11.73 -17.48 -8.52
C PHE A 259 -10.67 -18.50 -8.93
N ASP A 260 -10.07 -18.30 -10.10
CA ASP A 260 -8.94 -19.09 -10.58
C ASP A 260 -7.58 -18.44 -10.26
N ASP A 261 -6.49 -19.13 -10.60
CA ASP A 261 -5.14 -18.65 -10.31
C ASP A 261 -4.73 -17.42 -11.14
N SER A 262 -5.33 -17.21 -12.31
CA SER A 262 -5.07 -16.03 -13.14
C SER A 262 -5.66 -14.75 -12.55
N GLN A 263 -6.66 -14.89 -11.69
CA GLN A 263 -7.34 -13.76 -11.08
C GLN A 263 -6.52 -13.14 -9.95
N ARG A 264 -6.39 -11.81 -9.98
CA ARG A 264 -5.74 -11.04 -8.91
C ARG A 264 -6.66 -10.88 -7.70
N THR A 265 -6.03 -10.78 -6.53
CA THR A 265 -6.68 -10.58 -5.23
C THR A 265 -5.88 -9.55 -4.44
N PRO A 266 -6.01 -8.25 -4.76
CA PRO A 266 -5.19 -7.21 -4.16
C PRO A 266 -5.53 -7.00 -2.69
N MET A 267 -4.57 -6.51 -1.90
CA MET A 267 -4.86 -5.95 -0.59
C MET A 267 -5.20 -4.47 -0.73
N THR A 268 -6.38 -4.07 -0.25
CA THR A 268 -6.80 -2.67 -0.29
C THR A 268 -6.35 -1.96 0.98
N LEU A 269 -5.46 -0.98 0.86
CA LEU A 269 -4.87 -0.24 1.96
C LEU A 269 -5.43 1.18 2.01
N VAL A 270 -6.07 1.50 3.13
CA VAL A 270 -6.76 2.77 3.36
C VAL A 270 -6.06 3.53 4.46
N CYS A 271 -5.74 4.79 4.21
CA CYS A 271 -5.36 5.73 5.26
C CYS A 271 -6.04 7.08 4.99
N PHE A 272 -5.82 8.08 5.85
CA PHE A 272 -6.54 9.35 5.74
C PHE A 272 -6.41 10.01 4.35
N ASP A 273 -5.23 9.91 3.73
CA ASP A 273 -4.89 10.60 2.48
C ASP A 273 -4.55 9.65 1.30
N GLY A 274 -4.35 8.35 1.56
CA GLY A 274 -4.06 7.34 0.55
C GLY A 274 -2.65 7.36 -0.03
N PHE A 275 -1.73 8.20 0.46
CA PHE A 275 -0.36 8.27 -0.04
C PHE A 275 0.71 8.36 1.05
N SER A 276 0.33 8.60 2.31
CA SER A 276 1.28 8.70 3.41
C SER A 276 1.45 7.33 4.09
N ARG A 277 0.55 6.96 5.00
CA ARG A 277 0.67 5.75 5.83
C ARG A 277 0.58 4.47 4.99
N SER A 278 -0.38 4.41 4.07
CA SER A 278 -0.56 3.25 3.18
C SER A 278 0.69 3.00 2.32
N CYS A 279 1.24 4.03 1.69
CA CYS A 279 2.46 3.90 0.89
C CYS A 279 3.69 3.59 1.74
N THR A 280 3.77 4.10 2.97
CA THR A 280 4.85 3.74 3.92
C THR A 280 4.79 2.24 4.24
N LEU A 281 3.60 1.71 4.49
CA LEU A 281 3.39 0.28 4.73
C LEU A 281 3.75 -0.57 3.50
N VAL A 282 3.36 -0.14 2.29
CA VAL A 282 3.74 -0.82 1.04
C VAL A 282 5.24 -0.80 0.80
N ALA A 283 5.90 0.35 1.02
CA ALA A 283 7.34 0.46 0.87
C ALA A 283 8.05 -0.53 1.80
N LEU A 284 7.60 -0.66 3.06
CA LEU A 284 8.17 -1.62 3.99
C LEU A 284 7.95 -3.07 3.56
N ASP A 285 6.75 -3.41 3.07
CA ASP A 285 6.45 -4.74 2.51
C ASP A 285 7.45 -5.14 1.40
N ILE A 286 7.67 -4.22 0.47
CA ILE A 286 8.59 -4.39 -0.67
C ILE A 286 10.03 -4.55 -0.16
N LEU A 287 10.47 -3.67 0.75
CA LEU A 287 11.82 -3.68 1.31
C LEU A 287 12.13 -4.98 2.04
N CYS A 288 11.21 -5.45 2.89
CA CYS A 288 11.38 -6.70 3.64
C CYS A 288 11.47 -7.92 2.70
N GLN A 289 10.58 -8.03 1.71
CA GLN A 289 10.62 -9.14 0.77
C GLN A 289 11.87 -9.12 -0.12
N ARG A 290 12.25 -7.95 -0.64
CA ARG A 290 13.48 -7.81 -1.42
C ARG A 290 14.71 -8.14 -0.60
N LEU A 291 14.77 -7.69 0.64
CA LEU A 291 15.88 -7.97 1.55
C LEU A 291 16.04 -9.49 1.76
N THR A 292 14.95 -10.21 2.01
CA THR A 292 14.98 -11.68 2.15
C THR A 292 15.39 -12.36 0.85
N ALA A 293 14.77 -12.02 -0.29
CA ALA A 293 15.09 -12.65 -1.57
C ALA A 293 16.51 -12.38 -2.05
N SER A 294 17.04 -11.18 -1.80
CA SER A 294 18.43 -10.81 -2.15
C SER A 294 19.45 -11.47 -1.22
N HIS A 295 19.09 -11.71 0.05
CA HIS A 295 19.90 -12.52 0.95
C HIS A 295 20.05 -13.97 0.45
N GLU A 296 18.98 -14.58 -0.07
CA GLU A 296 19.00 -15.95 -0.61
C GLU A 296 19.97 -16.13 -1.79
N ILE A 297 20.24 -15.06 -2.56
CA ILE A 297 21.24 -15.06 -3.65
C ILE A 297 22.63 -14.58 -3.20
N GLY A 298 22.83 -14.39 -1.88
CA GLY A 298 24.13 -14.12 -1.27
C GLY A 298 24.47 -12.65 -1.01
N THR A 299 23.61 -11.69 -1.37
CA THR A 299 23.86 -10.27 -1.04
C THR A 299 22.56 -9.56 -0.67
N PRO A 300 22.26 -9.38 0.64
CA PRO A 300 21.07 -8.66 1.08
C PRO A 300 21.12 -7.18 0.66
N PHE A 301 20.10 -6.72 -0.05
CA PHE A 301 20.00 -5.36 -0.57
C PHE A 301 18.92 -4.54 0.15
N VAL A 302 19.24 -3.28 0.46
CA VAL A 302 18.31 -2.30 1.06
C VAL A 302 18.47 -0.93 0.40
N ASP A 303 17.43 -0.46 -0.29
CA ASP A 303 17.35 0.91 -0.77
C ASP A 303 15.94 1.50 -0.66
N ILE A 304 15.82 2.33 0.36
CA ILE A 304 14.57 3.01 0.70
C ILE A 304 14.29 4.11 -0.32
N LEU A 305 15.32 4.78 -0.84
CA LEU A 305 15.16 5.90 -1.78
C LEU A 305 14.66 5.40 -3.13
N ASP A 306 15.30 4.39 -3.71
CA ASP A 306 14.86 3.77 -4.97
C ASP A 306 13.44 3.18 -4.83
N THR A 307 13.14 2.51 -3.72
CA THR A 307 11.79 1.97 -3.46
C THR A 307 10.74 3.07 -3.45
N ILE A 308 10.98 4.19 -2.77
CA ILE A 308 9.99 5.27 -2.75
C ILE A 308 9.92 6.00 -4.10
N ALA A 309 11.05 6.22 -4.77
CA ALA A 309 11.06 6.83 -6.11
C ALA A 309 10.20 6.00 -7.08
N ARG A 310 10.33 4.67 -7.05
CA ARG A 310 9.49 3.74 -7.82
C ARG A 310 8.04 3.76 -7.39
N LEU A 311 7.77 3.83 -6.10
CA LEU A 311 6.41 3.96 -5.59
C LEU A 311 5.73 5.26 -6.06
N ARG A 312 6.48 6.36 -6.14
CA ARG A 312 6.04 7.65 -6.68
C ARG A 312 5.75 7.62 -8.18
N MET A 313 6.25 6.62 -8.91
CA MET A 313 5.85 6.39 -10.30
C MET A 313 4.45 5.80 -10.43
N LEU A 314 3.92 5.20 -9.34
CA LEU A 314 2.58 4.59 -9.29
C LEU A 314 1.56 5.43 -8.53
N ARG A 315 1.97 6.13 -7.46
CA ARG A 315 1.14 7.05 -6.69
C ARG A 315 1.94 8.31 -6.38
N GLY A 316 1.51 9.44 -6.95
CA GLY A 316 2.11 10.74 -6.69
C GLY A 316 2.19 11.03 -5.19
N ALA A 317 3.25 11.73 -4.78
CA ALA A 317 3.51 12.11 -3.40
C ALA A 317 3.65 10.94 -2.40
N ALA A 318 3.92 9.69 -2.83
CA ALA A 318 4.17 8.61 -1.88
C ALA A 318 5.29 8.96 -0.87
N CYS A 319 5.01 8.74 0.43
CA CYS A 319 5.94 8.88 1.56
C CYS A 319 6.63 10.26 1.74
N MET A 320 5.97 11.40 1.51
CA MET A 320 6.63 12.74 1.51
C MET A 320 7.40 13.18 2.77
N LYS A 321 7.30 12.51 3.92
CA LYS A 321 7.80 13.02 5.21
C LYS A 321 9.11 12.38 5.67
N ALA A 322 9.98 13.17 6.32
CA ALA A 322 11.27 12.71 6.84
C ALA A 322 11.10 11.61 7.88
N GLU A 323 10.10 11.76 8.73
CA GLU A 323 9.73 10.82 9.76
C GLU A 323 9.39 9.44 9.19
N GLN A 324 8.76 9.39 8.00
CA GLN A 324 8.41 8.13 7.34
C GLN A 324 9.67 7.44 6.79
N PHE A 325 10.62 8.21 6.26
CA PHE A 325 11.90 7.69 5.81
C PHE A 325 12.72 7.09 6.96
N VAL A 326 12.78 7.80 8.09
CA VAL A 326 13.42 7.29 9.32
C VAL A 326 12.73 6.04 9.81
N PHE A 327 11.40 6.07 9.87
CA PHE A 327 10.60 4.91 10.27
C PHE A 327 10.90 3.68 9.40
N LEU A 328 10.92 3.84 8.07
CA LEU A 328 11.28 2.75 7.15
C LEU A 328 12.69 2.22 7.43
N SER A 329 13.65 3.11 7.67
CA SER A 329 15.03 2.73 7.95
C SER A 329 15.15 1.89 9.22
N MET A 330 14.48 2.33 10.28
CA MET A 330 14.44 1.63 11.57
C MET A 330 13.70 0.29 11.46
N SER A 331 12.62 0.25 10.69
CA SER A 331 11.82 -0.98 10.49
C SER A 331 12.57 -2.03 9.69
N VAL A 332 13.26 -1.64 8.63
CA VAL A 332 14.08 -2.58 7.84
C VAL A 332 15.26 -3.09 8.65
N LEU A 333 15.90 -2.23 9.45
CA LEU A 333 16.95 -2.66 10.37
C LEU A 333 16.44 -3.68 11.39
N GLU A 334 15.30 -3.39 12.03
CA GLU A 334 14.68 -4.33 12.97
C GLU A 334 14.31 -5.65 12.30
N TYR A 335 13.74 -5.61 11.09
CA TYR A 335 13.45 -6.81 10.31
C TYR A 335 14.72 -7.63 10.02
N ALA A 336 15.79 -6.98 9.57
CA ALA A 336 17.06 -7.64 9.29
C ALA A 336 17.63 -8.35 10.54
N ILE A 337 17.52 -7.72 11.71
CA ILE A 337 17.96 -8.31 12.98
C ILE A 337 17.07 -9.51 13.36
N ARG A 338 15.73 -9.37 13.31
CA ARG A 338 14.76 -10.44 13.64
C ARG A 338 14.94 -11.69 12.76
N HIS A 339 15.37 -11.49 11.52
CA HIS A 339 15.57 -12.55 10.54
C HIS A 339 17.03 -13.01 10.42
N HIS A 340 17.90 -12.61 11.36
CA HIS A 340 19.33 -13.01 11.40
C HIS A 340 20.11 -12.66 10.11
N LEU A 341 19.71 -11.59 9.42
CA LEU A 341 20.39 -11.08 8.22
C LEU A 341 21.59 -10.18 8.56
N VAL A 342 21.74 -9.83 9.83
CA VAL A 342 22.89 -9.11 10.39
C VAL A 342 23.66 -10.08 11.28
N ASN A 343 24.98 -10.13 11.11
CA ASN A 343 25.84 -10.95 11.97
C ASN A 343 25.72 -10.51 13.42
N VAL A 344 25.63 -11.48 14.34
CA VAL A 344 25.50 -11.21 15.78
C VAL A 344 26.67 -10.36 16.30
N GLU A 345 27.87 -10.56 15.78
CA GLU A 345 29.08 -9.80 16.14
C GLU A 345 29.04 -8.33 15.70
N ASP A 346 28.23 -8.00 14.70
CA ASP A 346 28.08 -6.64 14.18
C ASP A 346 26.98 -5.86 14.90
N LEU A 347 26.07 -6.53 15.63
CA LEU A 347 24.95 -5.89 16.33
C LEU A 347 25.44 -4.83 17.33
N GLY A 348 26.52 -5.11 18.06
CA GLY A 348 27.11 -4.17 19.02
C GLY A 348 27.77 -2.94 18.38
N LYS A 349 27.99 -2.95 17.07
CA LYS A 349 28.62 -1.85 16.31
C LYS A 349 27.58 -0.85 15.76
N ILE A 350 26.30 -1.20 15.80
CA ILE A 350 25.21 -0.36 15.26
C ILE A 350 24.95 0.80 16.21
N SER A 351 25.10 2.03 15.72
CA SER A 351 24.90 3.25 16.54
C SER A 351 23.92 4.20 15.87
N LEU A 352 22.68 4.28 16.36
CA LEU A 352 21.61 5.08 15.73
C LEU A 352 21.48 6.50 16.30
N ASN A 353 22.42 6.93 17.14
CA ASN A 353 22.36 8.21 17.86
C ASN A 353 22.21 9.44 16.95
N GLY A 354 22.76 9.40 15.74
CA GLY A 354 22.64 10.46 14.73
C GLY A 354 21.39 10.37 13.84
N PHE A 355 20.66 9.25 13.91
CA PHE A 355 19.56 8.90 13.02
C PHE A 355 18.20 8.87 13.71
N ILE A 356 18.07 9.56 14.85
CA ILE A 356 16.80 9.72 15.57
C ILE A 356 16.38 11.18 15.45
N ILE A 357 15.12 11.40 15.04
CA ILE A 357 14.51 12.73 15.08
C ILE A 357 14.32 13.09 16.55
N ARG A 358 15.16 13.98 17.07
CA ARG A 358 14.97 14.55 18.41
C ARG A 358 13.80 15.52 18.32
N ASN A 359 12.71 15.25 19.03
CA ASN A 359 11.70 16.27 19.27
C ASN A 359 12.41 17.44 19.96
N ASN A 360 12.39 18.63 19.36
CA ASN A 360 12.85 19.81 20.07
C ASN A 360 11.80 20.07 21.18
N PRO A 361 12.14 19.99 22.47
CA PRO A 361 11.16 20.16 23.53
C PRO A 361 10.59 21.58 23.60
N GLU A 362 11.13 22.55 22.86
CA GLU A 362 10.66 23.95 22.82
C GLU A 362 9.55 24.23 21.79
N SER A 363 8.96 23.21 21.15
CA SER A 363 7.86 23.38 20.18
C SER A 363 6.51 22.83 20.65
N TYR A 364 6.25 22.86 21.97
CA TYR A 364 4.91 22.87 22.57
C TYR A 364 4.67 24.25 23.18
#